data_AF-A0A4R9K5U1-F1
#
_entry.id   AF-A0A4R9K5U1-F1
#
_cell.length_a   1.000
_cell.length_b   1.000
_cell.length_c   1.000
_cell.angle_alpha   90.00
_cell.angle_beta   90.00
_cell.angle_gamma   90.00
#
_symmetry.space_group_name_H-M   'P 1'
#
loop_
_entity.id
_entity.type
_entity.pdbx_description
1 polymer ?
#
loop_
_entity_poly.entity_id
_entity_poly.type
_entity_poly.pdbx_seq_one_letter_code
_entity_poly.pdbx_strand_id
1 'polypeptide(L)'
;MSSTFAKNYYSLYGIRIDQSLKHTQAELGDPSKVHSFEDGYQAFFFKKDGHILVLETEPFQPDRIWSIQIEGANVPVERGLNGVIPGDTRAKVIEVFGPPEKERKATNSLDNKEIPGTSLMTYYENGNFSFEIKNDKVSSIKIVLRLEKDPKELPDPMDFISVLKTKNESEMIRLMAGDPVFSQDGKSFYPQESMLSFLRKKETVDFLFGKEGVSELTGRDLFNSNMRFFENGPFGWAIRYTKNRKVFEFVYVKLYEEWVLWEINTFSPEFEMKK
;
A
#
# COMPACT_ATOMS: atom_id res chain seq x y z
N MET A 1 -8.51 -26.25 4.94
CA MET A 1 -9.16 -25.39 3.93
C MET A 1 -9.25 -24.00 4.55
N SER A 2 -8.29 -23.12 4.28
CA SER A 2 -8.27 -21.76 4.86
C SER A 2 -9.19 -20.83 4.07
N SER A 3 -9.80 -19.87 4.77
CA SER A 3 -10.93 -19.07 4.34
C SER A 3 -10.76 -18.34 3.00
N THR A 4 -11.80 -18.44 2.19
CA THR A 4 -11.99 -17.91 0.83
C THR A 4 -12.32 -16.41 0.81
N PHE A 5 -11.92 -15.64 1.83
CA PHE A 5 -12.34 -14.25 1.98
C PHE A 5 -11.21 -13.27 1.63
N ALA A 6 -11.56 -12.23 0.88
CA ALA A 6 -10.63 -11.20 0.44
C ALA A 6 -9.97 -10.51 1.64
N LYS A 7 -8.63 -10.38 1.62
CA LYS A 7 -7.86 -9.62 2.61
C LYS A 7 -7.96 -8.11 2.34
N ASN A 8 -7.58 -7.28 3.30
CA ASN A 8 -7.37 -5.85 3.06
C ASN A 8 -6.23 -5.63 2.05
N TYR A 9 -6.44 -4.68 1.15
CA TYR A 9 -5.46 -4.18 0.21
C TYR A 9 -5.18 -2.71 0.48
N TYR A 10 -3.92 -2.40 0.72
CA TYR A 10 -3.50 -1.02 1.01
C TYR A 10 -2.87 -0.32 -0.18
N SER A 11 -2.87 -0.93 -1.36
CA SER A 11 -2.34 -0.28 -2.56
C SER A 11 -3.20 -0.51 -3.79
N LEU A 12 -3.26 0.53 -4.62
CA LEU A 12 -3.91 0.55 -5.91
C LEU A 12 -3.15 1.56 -6.78
N TYR A 13 -3.01 1.28 -8.07
CA TYR A 13 -2.26 2.13 -8.97
C TYR A 13 -0.77 2.33 -8.57
N GLY A 14 -0.21 1.40 -7.80
CA GLY A 14 1.15 1.49 -7.27
C GLY A 14 1.32 2.49 -6.11
N ILE A 15 0.23 3.13 -5.68
CA ILE A 15 0.17 4.08 -4.57
C ILE A 15 -0.39 3.37 -3.35
N ARG A 16 0.12 3.69 -2.16
CA ARG A 16 -0.35 3.13 -0.90
C ARG A 16 -1.32 4.09 -0.20
N ILE A 17 -2.32 3.54 0.49
CA ILE A 17 -3.02 4.27 1.56
C ILE A 17 -1.99 4.71 2.61
N ASP A 18 -2.19 5.88 3.21
CA ASP A 18 -1.28 6.60 4.13
C ASP A 18 -0.01 7.15 3.49
N GLN A 19 0.22 6.92 2.19
CA GLN A 19 1.30 7.61 1.47
C GLN A 19 1.04 9.12 1.41
N SER A 20 2.11 9.93 1.47
CA SER A 20 2.02 11.37 1.30
C SER A 20 1.45 11.74 -0.08
N LEU A 21 0.40 12.56 -0.08
CA LEU A 21 -0.19 13.11 -1.31
C LEU A 21 0.86 13.86 -2.14
N LYS A 22 1.69 14.68 -1.49
CA LYS A 22 2.77 15.46 -2.13
C LYS A 22 3.75 14.57 -2.91
N HIS A 23 4.14 13.43 -2.34
CA HIS A 23 5.06 12.50 -3.01
C HIS A 23 4.42 11.87 -4.24
N THR A 24 3.14 11.51 -4.17
CA THR A 24 2.44 10.97 -5.34
C THR A 24 2.25 12.01 -6.45
N GLN A 25 2.00 13.27 -6.08
CA GLN A 25 1.86 14.37 -7.05
C GLN A 25 3.14 14.64 -7.84
N ALA A 26 4.32 14.39 -7.26
CA ALA A 26 5.58 14.51 -7.99
C ALA A 26 5.69 13.55 -9.20
N GLU A 27 5.06 12.37 -9.14
CA GLU A 27 4.94 11.47 -10.29
C GLU A 27 3.71 11.80 -11.16
N LEU A 28 2.59 12.13 -10.53
CA LEU A 28 1.31 12.25 -11.23
C LEU A 28 1.12 13.59 -11.96
N GLY A 29 1.84 14.63 -11.54
CA GLY A 29 1.59 16.03 -11.89
C GLY A 29 0.47 16.64 -11.04
N ASP A 30 0.05 17.85 -11.41
CA ASP A 30 -1.06 18.53 -10.73
C ASP A 30 -2.41 17.84 -10.99
N PRO A 31 -3.32 17.82 -9.99
CA PRO A 31 -4.66 17.30 -10.19
C PRO A 31 -5.42 18.16 -11.22
N SER A 32 -6.13 17.50 -12.13
CA SER A 32 -7.00 18.15 -13.12
C SER A 32 -8.24 18.78 -12.46
N LYS A 33 -8.64 18.27 -11.29
CA LYS A 33 -9.72 18.81 -10.47
C LYS A 33 -9.47 18.46 -9.01
N VAL A 34 -9.84 19.36 -8.12
CA VAL A 34 -9.96 19.10 -6.68
C VAL A 34 -11.41 19.34 -6.27
N HIS A 35 -11.98 18.44 -5.48
CA HIS A 35 -13.33 18.57 -4.94
C HIS A 35 -13.28 18.44 -3.43
N SER A 36 -13.79 19.45 -2.72
CA SER A 36 -13.99 19.39 -1.27
C SER A 36 -15.43 18.95 -0.98
N PHE A 37 -15.57 17.97 -0.09
CA PHE A 37 -16.86 17.52 0.43
C PHE A 37 -17.26 18.36 1.65
N GLU A 38 -18.55 18.33 2.01
CA GLU A 38 -19.09 19.10 3.14
C GLU A 38 -18.54 18.66 4.50
N ASP A 39 -18.13 17.39 4.62
CA ASP A 39 -17.49 16.79 5.80
C ASP A 39 -15.98 17.07 5.90
N GLY A 40 -15.44 17.86 4.96
CA GLY A 40 -14.04 18.28 4.92
C GLY A 40 -13.10 17.32 4.20
N TYR A 41 -13.58 16.15 3.73
CA TYR A 41 -12.77 15.30 2.86
C TYR A 41 -12.43 16.03 1.56
N GLN A 42 -11.33 15.63 0.92
CA GLN A 42 -10.95 16.16 -0.40
C GLN A 42 -10.67 15.04 -1.39
N ALA A 43 -11.16 15.17 -2.61
CA ALA A 43 -10.86 14.29 -3.74
C ALA A 43 -10.01 15.02 -4.78
N PHE A 44 -8.89 14.41 -5.17
CA PHE A 44 -7.93 14.88 -6.16
C PHE A 44 -8.02 14.00 -7.41
N PHE A 45 -8.40 14.58 -8.54
CA PHE A 45 -8.61 13.85 -9.79
C PHE A 45 -7.42 14.03 -10.73
N PHE A 46 -6.77 12.93 -11.10
CA PHE A 46 -5.65 12.92 -12.03
C PHE A 46 -6.08 12.25 -13.34
N LYS A 47 -6.15 13.03 -14.41
CA LYS A 47 -6.48 12.52 -15.73
C LYS A 47 -5.24 11.90 -16.38
N LYS A 48 -5.33 10.65 -16.79
CA LYS A 48 -4.33 9.92 -17.59
C LYS A 48 -4.92 9.56 -18.95
N ASP A 49 -4.12 8.94 -19.80
CA ASP A 49 -4.61 8.49 -21.10
C ASP A 49 -5.61 7.34 -20.93
N GLY A 50 -6.88 7.60 -21.26
CA GLY A 50 -7.98 6.63 -21.15
C GLY A 50 -8.61 6.46 -19.77
N HIS A 51 -7.98 6.87 -18.67
CA HIS A 51 -8.51 6.66 -17.30
C HIS A 51 -8.29 7.84 -16.36
N ILE A 52 -8.95 7.77 -15.21
CA ILE A 52 -8.87 8.73 -14.11
C ILE A 52 -8.43 7.96 -12.85
N LEU A 53 -7.45 8.54 -12.16
CA LEU A 53 -7.10 8.18 -10.78
C LEU A 53 -7.68 9.23 -9.85
N VAL A 54 -8.34 8.79 -8.79
CA VAL A 54 -8.85 9.66 -7.72
C VAL A 54 -8.17 9.27 -6.42
N LEU A 55 -7.55 10.24 -5.77
CA LEU A 55 -7.00 10.11 -4.42
C LEU A 55 -7.87 10.94 -3.48
N GLU A 56 -8.28 10.36 -2.36
CA GLU A 56 -9.02 11.10 -1.33
C GLU A 56 -8.15 11.27 -0.07
N THR A 57 -8.28 12.40 0.61
CA THR A 57 -7.67 12.66 1.92
C THR A 57 -8.75 13.03 2.94
N GLU A 58 -8.50 12.73 4.22
CA GLU A 58 -9.42 13.02 5.31
C GLU A 58 -9.06 14.35 6.02
N PRO A 59 -10.01 15.04 6.67
CA PRO A 59 -9.79 16.36 7.26
C PRO A 59 -8.66 16.40 8.31
N PHE A 60 -8.49 15.34 9.08
CA PHE A 60 -7.51 15.26 10.17
C PHE A 60 -6.10 14.98 9.66
N GLN A 61 -5.96 14.46 8.44
CA GLN A 61 -4.69 14.10 7.82
C GLN A 61 -4.72 14.50 6.34
N PRO A 62 -4.81 15.82 6.03
CA PRO A 62 -5.05 16.30 4.67
C PRO A 62 -3.92 15.97 3.69
N ASP A 63 -2.72 15.68 4.21
CA ASP A 63 -1.54 15.32 3.43
C ASP A 63 -1.39 13.80 3.20
N ARG A 64 -2.30 12.97 3.74
CA ARG A 64 -2.23 11.51 3.71
C ARG A 64 -3.38 10.92 2.90
N ILE A 65 -3.04 9.98 2.02
CA ILE A 65 -4.02 9.31 1.15
C ILE A 65 -4.88 8.36 1.97
N TRP A 66 -6.18 8.62 2.02
CA TRP A 66 -7.17 7.83 2.73
C TRP A 66 -7.83 6.77 1.84
N SER A 67 -8.06 7.11 0.57
CA SER A 67 -8.69 6.22 -0.40
C SER A 67 -8.10 6.41 -1.79
N ILE A 68 -8.17 5.36 -2.59
CA ILE A 68 -7.67 5.33 -3.96
C ILE A 68 -8.75 4.73 -4.84
N GLN A 69 -9.09 5.39 -5.93
CA GLN A 69 -10.02 4.88 -6.93
C GLN A 69 -9.44 5.04 -8.34
N ILE A 70 -9.65 4.03 -9.17
CA ILE A 70 -9.36 4.09 -10.61
C ILE A 70 -10.62 3.82 -11.41
N GLU A 71 -10.81 4.55 -12.50
CA GLU A 71 -11.95 4.43 -13.41
C GLU A 71 -11.50 4.68 -14.85
N GLY A 72 -12.11 3.99 -15.82
CA GLY A 72 -11.94 4.25 -17.24
C GLY A 72 -11.30 3.09 -17.98
N ALA A 73 -10.47 3.38 -18.98
CA ALA A 73 -9.80 2.41 -19.84
C ALA A 73 -8.27 2.61 -19.83
N ASN A 74 -7.53 1.64 -20.38
CA ASN A 74 -6.06 1.71 -20.50
C ASN A 74 -5.32 1.84 -19.15
N VAL A 75 -5.90 1.33 -18.05
CA VAL A 75 -5.15 1.18 -16.80
C VAL A 75 -4.10 0.08 -16.99
N PRO A 76 -2.81 0.32 -16.70
CA PRO A 76 -1.79 -0.72 -16.77
C PRO A 76 -2.12 -1.89 -15.83
N VAL A 77 -1.90 -3.13 -16.27
CA VAL A 77 -2.27 -4.33 -15.50
C VAL A 77 -1.58 -4.38 -14.15
N GLU A 78 -0.31 -3.97 -14.08
CA GLU A 78 0.49 -3.89 -12.86
C GLU A 78 0.04 -2.77 -11.89
N ARG A 79 -0.89 -1.92 -12.33
CA ARG A 79 -1.52 -0.86 -11.54
C ARG A 79 -2.95 -1.19 -11.13
N GLY A 80 -3.46 -2.37 -11.50
CA GLY A 80 -4.72 -2.91 -11.02
C GLY A 80 -4.67 -3.42 -9.59
N LEU A 81 -5.82 -3.91 -9.11
CA LEU A 81 -5.91 -4.59 -7.81
C LEU A 81 -5.70 -6.09 -8.03
N ASN A 82 -4.54 -6.61 -7.63
CA ASN A 82 -4.16 -8.01 -7.82
C ASN A 82 -4.37 -8.51 -9.27
N GLY A 83 -4.02 -7.66 -10.25
CA GLY A 83 -4.15 -7.95 -11.69
C GLY A 83 -5.55 -7.73 -12.28
N VAL A 84 -6.53 -7.30 -11.49
CA VAL A 84 -7.84 -6.84 -11.98
C VAL A 84 -7.81 -5.34 -12.26
N ILE A 85 -8.28 -4.94 -13.45
CA ILE A 85 -8.33 -3.56 -13.93
C ILE A 85 -9.72 -3.22 -14.49
N PRO A 86 -10.06 -1.92 -14.60
CA PRO A 86 -11.21 -1.49 -15.39
C PRO A 86 -11.20 -2.09 -16.81
N GLY A 87 -12.35 -2.61 -17.23
CA GLY A 87 -12.57 -3.35 -18.48
C GLY A 87 -12.60 -4.87 -18.32
N ASP A 88 -12.04 -5.42 -17.24
CA ASP A 88 -12.12 -6.85 -16.92
C ASP A 88 -13.56 -7.29 -16.65
N THR A 89 -13.83 -8.58 -16.81
CA THR A 89 -15.17 -9.14 -16.57
C THR A 89 -15.47 -9.29 -15.08
N ARG A 90 -16.75 -9.25 -14.74
CA ARG A 90 -17.25 -9.65 -13.41
C ARG A 90 -16.75 -11.05 -13.01
N ALA A 91 -16.71 -11.98 -13.96
CA ALA A 91 -16.22 -13.34 -13.72
C ALA A 91 -14.77 -13.35 -13.20
N LYS A 92 -13.88 -12.54 -13.78
CA LYS A 92 -12.49 -12.42 -13.32
C LYS A 92 -12.40 -11.86 -11.90
N VAL A 93 -13.25 -10.88 -11.55
CA VAL A 93 -13.33 -10.38 -10.16
C VAL A 93 -13.66 -11.52 -9.20
N ILE A 94 -14.67 -12.32 -9.52
CA ILE A 94 -15.12 -13.44 -8.68
C ILE A 94 -14.06 -14.54 -8.62
N GLU A 95 -13.34 -14.81 -9.71
CA GLU A 95 -12.23 -15.76 -9.75
C GLU A 95 -11.09 -15.33 -8.82
N VAL A 96 -10.72 -14.05 -8.83
CA VAL A 96 -9.58 -13.53 -8.06
C VAL A 96 -9.91 -13.31 -6.59
N PHE A 97 -11.11 -12.78 -6.28
CA PHE A 97 -11.47 -12.33 -4.92
C PHE A 97 -12.56 -13.16 -4.25
N GLY A 98 -13.14 -14.13 -4.96
CA GLY A 98 -14.34 -14.83 -4.52
C GLY A 98 -15.62 -13.98 -4.70
N PRO A 99 -16.78 -14.51 -4.28
CA PRO A 99 -18.04 -13.77 -4.36
C PRO A 99 -18.02 -12.52 -3.46
N PRO A 100 -18.66 -11.42 -3.85
CA PRO A 100 -18.75 -10.22 -3.01
C PRO A 100 -19.66 -10.49 -1.81
N GLU A 101 -19.43 -9.81 -0.69
CA GLU A 101 -20.33 -9.95 0.46
C GLU A 101 -21.69 -9.31 0.19
N LYS A 102 -21.68 -8.22 -0.58
CA LYS A 102 -22.90 -7.56 -1.03
C LYS A 102 -22.73 -7.06 -2.45
N GLU A 103 -23.77 -7.26 -3.24
CA GLU A 103 -23.92 -6.60 -4.53
C GLU A 103 -25.22 -5.81 -4.51
N ARG A 104 -25.15 -4.54 -4.90
CA ARG A 104 -26.32 -3.66 -5.01
C ARG A 104 -26.28 -2.91 -6.32
N LYS A 105 -27.44 -2.52 -6.83
CA LYS A 105 -27.48 -1.62 -7.98
C LYS A 105 -26.86 -0.27 -7.60
N ALA A 106 -26.09 0.30 -8.52
CA ALA A 106 -25.53 1.63 -8.34
C ALA A 106 -26.67 2.66 -8.45
N THR A 107 -26.59 3.71 -7.64
CA THR A 107 -27.56 4.81 -7.64
C THR A 107 -26.83 6.13 -7.83
N ASN A 108 -27.39 7.03 -8.60
CA ASN A 108 -26.87 8.39 -8.75
C ASN A 108 -27.04 9.15 -7.42
N SER A 109 -25.98 9.79 -6.94
CA SER A 109 -26.00 10.53 -5.67
C SER A 109 -26.89 11.78 -5.69
N LEU A 110 -27.18 12.35 -6.87
CA LEU A 110 -27.99 13.56 -7.01
C LEU A 110 -29.50 13.29 -6.91
N ASP A 111 -29.99 12.20 -7.50
CA ASP A 111 -31.43 11.92 -7.59
C ASP A 111 -31.84 10.53 -7.04
N ASN A 112 -30.89 9.77 -6.49
CA ASN A 112 -31.05 8.43 -5.94
C ASN A 112 -31.62 7.40 -6.93
N LYS A 113 -31.62 7.68 -8.24
CA LYS A 113 -32.11 6.73 -9.24
C LYS A 113 -31.05 5.69 -9.56
N GLU A 114 -31.51 4.46 -9.78
CA GLU A 114 -30.66 3.37 -10.23
C GLU A 114 -29.99 3.72 -11.58
N ILE A 115 -28.69 3.44 -11.69
CA ILE A 115 -27.94 3.57 -12.93
C ILE A 115 -28.11 2.24 -13.70
N PRO A 116 -28.77 2.23 -14.86
CA PRO A 116 -29.04 0.99 -15.59
C PRO A 116 -27.77 0.20 -15.91
N GLY A 117 -27.85 -1.13 -15.74
CA GLY A 117 -26.74 -2.04 -16.02
C GLY A 117 -25.51 -1.87 -15.13
N THR A 118 -25.62 -1.12 -14.02
CA THR A 118 -24.50 -0.82 -13.12
C THR A 118 -24.76 -1.35 -11.72
N SER A 119 -23.82 -2.12 -11.17
CA SER A 119 -23.85 -2.63 -9.79
C SER A 119 -22.56 -2.31 -9.06
N LEU A 120 -22.62 -2.27 -7.73
CA LEU A 120 -21.47 -2.15 -6.84
C LEU A 120 -21.31 -3.46 -6.08
N MET A 121 -20.19 -4.13 -6.31
CA MET A 121 -19.73 -5.30 -5.57
C MET A 121 -18.83 -4.83 -4.42
N THR A 122 -19.20 -5.10 -3.18
CA THR A 122 -18.41 -4.69 -2.00
C THR A 122 -17.75 -5.88 -1.32
N TYR A 123 -16.48 -5.68 -0.96
CA TYR A 123 -15.61 -6.59 -0.22
C TYR A 123 -15.14 -5.91 1.08
N TYR A 124 -16.09 -5.45 1.91
CA TYR A 124 -15.85 -4.62 3.10
C TYR A 124 -15.98 -5.36 4.43
N GLU A 125 -16.58 -6.56 4.43
CA GLU A 125 -16.60 -7.34 5.67
C GLU A 125 -15.24 -7.97 5.91
N ASN A 126 -14.55 -8.45 4.87
CA ASN A 126 -13.26 -9.11 5.03
C ASN A 126 -12.10 -8.33 4.39
N GLY A 127 -12.41 -7.46 3.45
CA GLY A 127 -11.46 -6.55 2.82
C GLY A 127 -11.83 -5.08 3.03
N ASN A 128 -11.31 -4.25 2.13
CA ASN A 128 -11.46 -2.80 2.19
C ASN A 128 -11.70 -2.17 0.81
N PHE A 129 -12.26 -2.92 -0.12
CA PHE A 129 -12.40 -2.50 -1.52
C PHE A 129 -13.77 -2.80 -2.11
N SER A 130 -14.02 -2.18 -3.26
CA SER A 130 -15.22 -2.41 -4.05
C SER A 130 -14.93 -2.28 -5.53
N PHE A 131 -15.78 -2.92 -6.32
CA PHE A 131 -15.81 -2.82 -7.77
C PHE A 131 -17.15 -2.27 -8.20
N GLU A 132 -17.14 -1.26 -9.06
CA GLU A 132 -18.31 -0.94 -9.86
C GLU A 132 -18.28 -1.80 -11.13
N ILE A 133 -19.38 -2.49 -11.41
CA ILE A 133 -19.57 -3.30 -12.60
C ILE A 133 -20.62 -2.64 -13.47
N LYS A 134 -20.27 -2.33 -14.71
CA LYS A 134 -21.16 -1.79 -15.73
C LYS A 134 -21.20 -2.72 -16.94
N ASN A 135 -22.39 -3.20 -17.28
CA ASN A 135 -22.59 -4.16 -18.39
C ASN A 135 -21.63 -5.37 -18.30
N ASP A 136 -21.55 -5.98 -17.12
CA ASP A 136 -20.71 -7.14 -16.79
C ASP A 136 -19.18 -6.91 -16.85
N LYS A 137 -18.74 -5.65 -16.92
CA LYS A 137 -17.33 -5.26 -16.87
C LYS A 137 -17.04 -4.32 -15.71
N VAL A 138 -15.85 -4.41 -15.14
CA VAL A 138 -15.36 -3.46 -14.14
C VAL A 138 -15.30 -2.07 -14.76
N SER A 139 -16.05 -1.11 -14.24
CA SER A 139 -15.95 0.32 -14.61
C SER A 139 -15.01 1.07 -13.67
N SER A 140 -15.03 0.74 -12.38
CA SER A 140 -14.12 1.32 -11.39
C SER A 140 -13.72 0.35 -10.29
N ILE A 141 -12.58 0.63 -9.68
CA ILE A 141 -12.05 -0.08 -8.51
C ILE A 141 -11.75 0.97 -7.45
N LYS A 142 -12.25 0.79 -6.23
CA LYS A 142 -11.94 1.68 -5.09
C LYS A 142 -11.45 0.86 -3.91
N ILE A 143 -10.33 1.29 -3.32
CA ILE A 143 -9.88 0.86 -1.99
C ILE A 143 -10.04 2.02 -1.01
N VAL A 144 -10.42 1.73 0.22
CA VAL A 144 -10.61 2.71 1.30
C VAL A 144 -9.90 2.21 2.53
N LEU A 145 -9.36 3.10 3.37
CA LEU A 145 -8.80 2.64 4.63
C LEU A 145 -9.87 1.97 5.50
N ARG A 146 -9.59 0.74 5.92
CA ARG A 146 -10.32 0.00 6.95
C ARG A 146 -9.31 -0.77 7.79
N LEU A 147 -9.58 -0.89 9.08
CA LEU A 147 -8.74 -1.62 10.02
C LEU A 147 -8.86 -3.13 9.77
N GLU A 148 -7.76 -3.86 9.95
CA GLU A 148 -7.79 -5.32 10.02
C GLU A 148 -8.62 -5.78 11.23
N LYS A 149 -9.40 -6.86 11.06
CA LYS A 149 -10.24 -7.42 12.14
C LYS A 149 -9.42 -8.07 13.25
N ASP A 150 -8.36 -8.77 12.87
CA ASP A 150 -7.54 -9.58 13.76
C ASP A 150 -6.04 -9.24 13.56
N PRO A 151 -5.61 -8.04 13.98
CA PRO A 151 -4.23 -7.60 13.79
C PRO A 151 -3.25 -8.48 14.58
N LYS A 152 -2.06 -8.70 14.03
CA LYS A 152 -0.97 -9.40 14.74
C LYS A 152 -0.56 -8.60 15.98
N GLU A 153 -0.36 -9.29 17.11
CA GLU A 153 0.13 -8.63 18.34
C GLU A 153 1.54 -8.07 18.18
N LEU A 154 2.41 -8.78 17.45
CA LEU A 154 3.81 -8.43 17.20
C LEU A 154 4.16 -8.60 15.71
N PRO A 155 5.11 -7.81 15.17
CA PRO A 155 5.61 -8.04 13.82
C PRO A 155 6.37 -9.38 13.75
N ASP A 156 6.14 -10.13 12.68
CA ASP A 156 6.92 -11.34 12.41
C ASP A 156 8.28 -10.93 11.78
N PRO A 157 9.42 -11.31 12.40
CA PRO A 157 10.75 -11.01 11.87
C PRO A 157 10.91 -11.34 10.38
N MET A 158 10.40 -12.49 9.95
CA MET A 158 10.68 -13.00 8.61
C MET A 158 9.65 -12.58 7.55
N ASP A 159 8.59 -11.85 7.92
CA ASP A 159 7.46 -11.56 7.02
C ASP A 159 7.92 -10.78 5.78
N PHE A 160 8.56 -9.62 6.00
CA PHE A 160 9.01 -8.77 4.90
C PHE A 160 10.09 -9.44 4.05
N ILE A 161 11.06 -10.12 4.66
CA ILE A 161 12.12 -10.86 3.95
C ILE A 161 11.52 -11.97 3.08
N SER A 162 10.50 -12.68 3.57
CA SER A 162 9.82 -13.74 2.84
C SER A 162 9.06 -13.18 1.64
N VAL A 163 8.37 -12.04 1.82
CA VAL A 163 7.71 -11.32 0.73
C VAL A 163 8.70 -10.84 -0.33
N LEU A 164 9.87 -10.30 0.06
CA LEU A 164 10.92 -9.92 -0.89
C LEU A 164 11.30 -11.09 -1.82
N LYS A 165 11.43 -12.31 -1.28
CA LYS A 165 11.79 -13.51 -2.06
C LYS A 165 10.75 -13.89 -3.11
N THR A 166 9.48 -13.52 -2.92
CA THR A 166 8.42 -13.75 -3.92
C THR A 166 8.50 -12.79 -5.10
N LYS A 167 9.20 -11.65 -4.92
CA LYS A 167 9.22 -10.53 -5.88
C LYS A 167 7.84 -9.94 -6.19
N ASN A 168 6.83 -10.19 -5.35
CA ASN A 168 5.51 -9.59 -5.48
C ASN A 168 5.50 -8.17 -4.89
N GLU A 169 5.56 -7.16 -5.75
CA GLU A 169 5.59 -5.74 -5.37
C GLU A 169 4.36 -5.33 -4.56
N SER A 170 3.16 -5.84 -4.89
CA SER A 170 1.94 -5.51 -4.14
C SER A 170 2.00 -5.98 -2.69
N GLU A 171 2.54 -7.18 -2.44
CA GLU A 171 2.75 -7.69 -1.08
C GLU A 171 3.85 -6.91 -0.35
N MET A 172 4.92 -6.48 -1.05
CA MET A 172 5.94 -5.61 -0.45
C MET A 172 5.32 -4.30 0.00
N ILE A 173 4.53 -3.65 -0.87
CA ILE A 173 3.84 -2.40 -0.56
C ILE A 173 2.88 -2.59 0.61
N ARG A 174 2.17 -3.72 0.69
CA ARG A 174 1.26 -4.05 1.80
C ARG A 174 1.94 -4.03 3.15
N LEU A 175 3.19 -4.48 3.24
CA LEU A 175 3.94 -4.56 4.50
C LEU A 175 4.69 -3.28 4.89
N MET A 176 4.81 -2.30 3.99
CA MET A 176 5.49 -1.04 4.27
C MET A 176 4.53 0.06 4.73
N ALA A 177 5.03 1.04 5.46
CA ALA A 177 4.29 2.29 5.73
C ALA A 177 4.04 3.10 4.44
N GLY A 178 3.28 4.19 4.52
CA GLY A 178 3.02 5.09 3.40
C GLY A 178 4.29 5.71 2.80
N ASP A 179 5.25 6.09 3.66
CA ASP A 179 6.52 6.70 3.28
C ASP A 179 7.68 6.09 4.08
N PRO A 180 8.09 4.84 3.77
CA PRO A 180 9.18 4.20 4.50
C PRO A 180 10.51 4.89 4.20
N VAL A 181 11.44 4.78 5.15
CA VAL A 181 12.80 5.33 5.01
C VAL A 181 13.81 4.19 4.98
N PHE A 182 14.56 4.10 3.88
CA PHE A 182 15.67 3.17 3.76
C PHE A 182 16.99 3.93 3.92
N SER A 183 17.85 3.42 4.78
CA SER A 183 19.16 4.04 5.06
C SER A 183 20.29 3.04 4.84
N GLN A 184 21.26 3.45 4.02
CA GLN A 184 22.48 2.71 3.79
C GLN A 184 23.70 3.60 3.96
N ASP A 185 24.61 3.20 4.84
CA ASP A 185 25.89 3.87 5.06
C ASP A 185 25.74 5.39 5.32
N GLY A 186 24.72 5.75 6.13
CA GLY A 186 24.39 7.12 6.50
C GLY A 186 23.62 7.93 5.45
N LYS A 187 23.31 7.35 4.28
CA LYS A 187 22.45 7.97 3.26
C LYS A 187 21.04 7.38 3.36
N SER A 188 20.05 8.26 3.51
CA SER A 188 18.64 7.88 3.54
C SER A 188 17.96 8.22 2.23
N PHE A 189 17.05 7.35 1.80
CA PHE A 189 16.19 7.54 0.65
C PHE A 189 14.80 6.99 0.99
N TYR A 190 13.79 7.64 0.43
CA TYR A 190 12.37 7.42 0.73
C TYR A 190 11.55 7.76 -0.52
N PRO A 191 10.29 7.31 -0.64
CA PRO A 191 9.48 7.57 -1.82
C PRO A 191 9.33 9.06 -2.08
N GLN A 192 9.56 9.47 -3.33
CA GLN A 192 9.20 10.79 -3.87
C GLN A 192 8.25 10.65 -5.07
N GLU A 193 7.61 9.48 -5.17
CA GLU A 193 6.75 9.03 -6.25
C GLU A 193 5.83 7.92 -5.71
N SER A 194 5.06 7.23 -6.56
CA SER A 194 4.30 6.06 -6.11
C SER A 194 5.22 4.98 -5.51
N MET A 195 4.72 4.24 -4.52
CA MET A 195 5.48 3.15 -3.89
C MET A 195 6.01 2.12 -4.89
N LEU A 196 5.25 1.84 -5.95
CA LEU A 196 5.68 0.96 -7.03
C LEU A 196 6.90 1.52 -7.78
N SER A 197 6.87 2.81 -8.14
CA SER A 197 7.99 3.48 -8.79
C SER A 197 9.22 3.53 -7.87
N PHE A 198 9.02 3.81 -6.57
CA PHE A 198 10.08 3.78 -5.56
C PHE A 198 10.76 2.41 -5.46
N LEU A 199 9.99 1.32 -5.41
CA LEU A 199 10.52 -0.05 -5.35
C LEU A 199 11.32 -0.45 -6.58
N ARG A 200 11.07 0.21 -7.73
CA ARG A 200 11.75 -0.05 -9.01
C ARG A 200 12.96 0.84 -9.25
N LYS A 201 13.22 1.84 -8.40
CA LYS A 201 14.44 2.64 -8.48
C LYS A 201 15.66 1.76 -8.30
N LYS A 202 16.70 2.01 -9.08
CA LYS A 202 17.94 1.23 -9.03
C LYS A 202 18.51 1.13 -7.60
N GLU A 203 18.57 2.24 -6.88
CA GLU A 203 19.09 2.28 -5.50
C GLU A 203 18.26 1.41 -4.55
N THR A 204 16.93 1.46 -4.65
CA THR A 204 16.02 0.62 -3.87
C THR A 204 16.15 -0.86 -4.23
N VAL A 205 16.23 -1.17 -5.54
CA VAL A 205 16.42 -2.53 -6.03
C VAL A 205 17.76 -3.10 -5.56
N ASP A 206 18.85 -2.33 -5.66
CA ASP A 206 20.16 -2.75 -5.19
C ASP A 206 20.18 -2.95 -3.67
N PHE A 207 19.49 -2.08 -2.92
CA PHE A 207 19.38 -2.21 -1.46
C PHE A 207 18.61 -3.46 -1.02
N LEU A 208 17.46 -3.74 -1.65
CA LEU A 208 16.59 -4.86 -1.29
C LEU A 208 17.07 -6.20 -1.89
N PHE A 209 17.54 -6.20 -3.13
CA PHE A 209 17.79 -7.40 -3.93
C PHE A 209 19.24 -7.55 -4.42
N GLY A 210 20.09 -6.56 -4.18
CA GLY A 210 21.50 -6.64 -4.54
C GLY A 210 22.24 -7.72 -3.75
N LYS A 211 23.51 -7.95 -4.13
CA LYS A 211 24.40 -8.81 -3.38
C LYS A 211 24.56 -8.21 -1.97
N GLU A 212 24.30 -9.02 -0.93
CA GLU A 212 24.24 -8.57 0.47
C GLU A 212 23.09 -7.59 0.77
N GLY A 213 22.07 -7.56 -0.08
CA GLY A 213 20.83 -6.81 0.15
C GLY A 213 19.91 -7.49 1.16
N VAL A 214 18.80 -6.82 1.49
CA VAL A 214 17.85 -7.25 2.52
C VAL A 214 17.27 -8.66 2.27
N SER A 215 17.00 -9.01 1.02
CA SER A 215 16.41 -10.31 0.63
C SER A 215 17.31 -11.52 0.92
N GLU A 216 18.62 -11.30 1.08
CA GLU A 216 19.60 -12.34 1.39
C GLU A 216 19.61 -12.74 2.87
N LEU A 217 18.87 -12.02 3.72
CA LEU A 217 18.75 -12.34 5.14
C LEU A 217 17.93 -13.62 5.37
N THR A 218 18.26 -14.28 6.47
CA THR A 218 17.67 -15.54 6.92
C THR A 218 17.43 -15.50 8.43
N GLY A 219 16.65 -16.46 8.95
CA GLY A 219 16.43 -16.56 10.40
C GLY A 219 17.70 -16.81 11.21
N ARG A 220 18.81 -17.26 10.59
CA ARG A 220 20.11 -17.40 11.27
C ARG A 220 20.82 -16.06 11.49
N ASP A 221 20.45 -15.05 10.72
CA ASP A 221 21.03 -13.71 10.82
C ASP A 221 20.32 -12.88 11.91
N LEU A 222 19.13 -13.30 12.37
CA LEU A 222 18.36 -12.63 13.42
C LEU A 222 19.12 -12.66 14.74
N PHE A 223 19.38 -11.50 15.34
CA PHE A 223 20.14 -11.43 16.61
C PHE A 223 19.42 -10.68 17.73
N ASN A 224 18.49 -9.77 17.42
CA ASN A 224 17.76 -9.02 18.44
C ASN A 224 16.39 -8.57 17.91
N SER A 225 15.44 -8.43 18.83
CA SER A 225 14.08 -7.97 18.58
C SER A 225 13.55 -7.31 19.85
N ASN A 226 13.32 -6.00 19.82
CA ASN A 226 12.91 -5.24 21.00
C ASN A 226 11.99 -4.06 20.66
N MET A 227 11.18 -3.65 21.64
CA MET A 227 10.41 -2.42 21.55
C MET A 227 11.35 -1.19 21.54
N ARG A 228 10.97 -0.16 20.78
CA ARG A 228 11.66 1.11 20.66
C ARG A 228 10.68 2.25 20.98
N PHE A 229 11.11 3.16 21.84
CA PHE A 229 10.40 4.42 22.08
C PHE A 229 11.11 5.51 21.30
N PHE A 230 10.37 6.31 20.55
CA PHE A 230 10.90 7.46 19.84
C PHE A 230 10.60 8.71 20.66
N GLU A 231 11.55 9.65 20.73
CA GLU A 231 11.40 10.86 21.55
C GLU A 231 10.12 11.65 21.23
N ASN A 232 9.66 11.62 19.97
CA ASN A 232 8.48 12.36 19.51
C ASN A 232 7.58 11.51 18.58
N GLY A 233 7.37 10.23 18.86
CA GLY A 233 6.61 9.34 17.96
C GLY A 233 5.91 8.17 18.64
N PRO A 234 5.08 7.41 17.88
CA PRO A 234 4.45 6.19 18.38
C PRO A 234 5.51 5.16 18.75
N PHE A 235 5.24 4.26 19.69
CA PHE A 235 6.16 3.15 19.96
C PHE A 235 6.32 2.28 18.70
N GLY A 236 7.49 1.69 18.56
CA GLY A 236 7.80 0.79 17.46
C GLY A 236 8.49 -0.47 17.95
N TRP A 237 8.81 -1.33 17.01
CA TRP A 237 9.48 -2.59 17.23
C TRP A 237 10.67 -2.69 16.30
N ALA A 238 11.87 -2.81 16.87
CA ALA A 238 13.11 -2.93 16.13
C ALA A 238 13.52 -4.39 16.05
N ILE A 239 13.65 -4.92 14.84
CA ILE A 239 14.13 -6.28 14.55
C ILE A 239 15.48 -6.14 13.87
N ARG A 240 16.50 -6.80 14.41
CA ARG A 240 17.88 -6.63 13.94
C ARG A 240 18.49 -7.94 13.46
N TYR A 241 19.15 -7.84 12.32
CA TYR A 241 19.89 -8.92 11.67
C TYR A 241 21.37 -8.56 11.54
N THR A 242 22.26 -9.54 11.64
CA THR A 242 23.69 -9.36 11.42
C THR A 242 24.17 -10.34 10.36
N LYS A 243 24.74 -9.81 9.27
CA LYS A 243 25.35 -10.59 8.20
C LYS A 243 26.59 -9.87 7.67
N ASN A 244 27.69 -10.60 7.49
CA ASN A 244 28.96 -10.05 6.96
C ASN A 244 29.43 -8.76 7.66
N ARG A 245 29.36 -8.71 9.00
CA ARG A 245 29.70 -7.54 9.84
C ARG A 245 28.83 -6.29 9.62
N LYS A 246 27.73 -6.42 8.88
CA LYS A 246 26.72 -5.39 8.69
C LYS A 246 25.50 -5.72 9.54
N VAL A 247 24.96 -4.69 10.20
CA VAL A 247 23.69 -4.76 10.93
C VAL A 247 22.60 -4.20 10.03
N PHE A 248 21.47 -4.90 9.99
CA PHE A 248 20.23 -4.47 9.36
C PHE A 248 19.19 -4.32 10.46
N GLU A 249 18.68 -3.12 10.68
CA GLU A 249 17.61 -2.85 11.63
C GLU A 249 16.33 -2.52 10.87
N PHE A 250 15.30 -3.31 11.10
CA PHE A 250 13.97 -3.11 10.57
C PHE A 250 13.12 -2.53 11.68
N VAL A 251 12.55 -1.36 11.45
CA VAL A 251 11.72 -0.67 12.43
C VAL A 251 10.28 -0.76 11.97
N TYR A 252 9.44 -1.39 12.78
CA TYR A 252 8.02 -1.49 12.58
C TYR A 252 7.31 -0.51 13.49
N VAL A 253 6.24 0.12 12.99
CA VAL A 253 5.34 0.95 13.79
C VAL A 253 3.93 0.43 13.64
N LYS A 254 3.09 0.68 14.64
CA LYS A 254 1.69 0.29 14.59
C LYS A 254 0.88 1.41 13.94
N LEU A 255 0.44 1.21 12.69
CA LEU A 255 -0.51 2.09 12.00
C LEU A 255 -1.79 1.33 11.75
N TYR A 256 -2.94 1.91 12.13
CA TYR A 256 -4.25 1.32 11.87
C TYR A 256 -4.39 -0.11 12.41
N GLU A 257 -3.87 -0.31 13.62
CA GLU A 257 -3.76 -1.61 14.29
C GLU A 257 -2.80 -2.62 13.64
N GLU A 258 -2.17 -2.31 12.51
CA GLU A 258 -1.21 -3.18 11.83
C GLU A 258 0.24 -2.79 12.06
N TRP A 259 1.12 -3.79 12.13
CA TRP A 259 2.56 -3.56 12.11
C TRP A 259 3.04 -3.38 10.68
N VAL A 260 3.48 -2.16 10.37
CA VAL A 260 4.04 -1.82 9.06
C VAL A 260 5.51 -1.46 9.20
N LEU A 261 6.29 -1.85 8.20
CA LEU A 261 7.71 -1.51 8.10
C LEU A 261 7.86 -0.02 7.78
N TRP A 262 8.43 0.72 8.73
CA TRP A 262 8.66 2.15 8.65
C TRP A 262 10.09 2.49 8.22
N GLU A 263 11.08 1.80 8.79
CA GLU A 263 12.48 2.01 8.42
C GLU A 263 13.21 0.69 8.16
N ILE A 264 14.17 0.72 7.22
CA ILE A 264 15.27 -0.24 7.19
C ILE A 264 16.57 0.54 7.24
N ASN A 265 17.32 0.38 8.33
CA ASN A 265 18.61 1.01 8.51
C ASN A 265 19.72 -0.04 8.37
N THR A 266 20.80 0.31 7.69
CA THR A 266 21.99 -0.52 7.64
C THR A 266 23.24 0.24 8.03
N PHE A 267 24.05 -0.39 8.89
CA PHE A 267 25.26 0.20 9.46
C PHE A 267 26.26 -0.87 9.83
N SER A 268 27.54 -0.49 9.92
CA SER A 268 28.59 -1.35 10.47
C SER A 268 28.81 -0.98 11.95
N PRO A 269 28.92 -1.93 12.89
CA PRO A 269 29.09 -1.65 14.31
C PRO A 269 30.30 -0.75 14.64
N GLU A 270 31.32 -0.75 13.79
CA GLU A 270 32.50 0.11 13.91
C GLU A 270 32.18 1.62 13.82
N PHE A 271 31.02 2.00 13.27
CA PHE A 271 30.56 3.38 13.18
C PHE A 271 29.86 3.90 14.46
N GLU A 272 29.36 3.04 15.34
CA GLU A 272 28.72 3.47 16.59
C GLU A 272 29.72 3.81 17.71
N MET A 273 30.95 3.29 17.65
CA MET A 273 32.00 3.59 18.64
C MET A 273 32.66 4.97 18.48
N LYS A 274 32.15 5.84 17.59
CA LYS A 274 32.69 7.18 17.30
C LYS A 274 31.72 8.35 17.54
N LYS A 275 30.60 8.13 18.22
CA LYS A 275 29.72 9.22 18.69
C LYS A 275 29.72 9.31 20.20
#